data_AF-E8LCW8-F1
#
_entry.id   AF-E8LCW8-F1
#
_cell.length_a   1.000
_cell.length_b   1.000
_cell.length_c   1.000
_cell.angle_alpha   90.00
_cell.angle_beta   90.00
_cell.angle_gamma   90.00
#
_symmetry.space_group_name_H-M   'P 1'
#
loop_
_entity.id
_entity.type
_entity.pdbx_description
1 polymer ?
#
loop_
_entity_poly.entity_id
_entity_poly.type
_entity_poly.pdbx_seq_one_letter_code
_entity_poly.pdbx_strand_id
1 'polypeptide(L)'
;MKKTMSKKIVAIMVCTAALAGIYGGPVYAESLYKGNLSDIVYVKGGSTGFPRITDLDLDKVTIDGTNGSITINGQKIQTDNMNNIYVNTGLHTTGQITVDDHLSVSRNATVKGTLAVGTDGGQFIVGENGAISAAGSNFSVAADGATAVKSTLDAEGKSTLKGGLEVTGGATTDTLSVTGAATAGSLNVTNNAAVGGGLNVTGGTTTDTLTVTGNSNLQGDLTVTGDSKLNGKLEVDGTFSAAEGNFFVAADGATDIAANLNVKDDIVSEGGDVKIKDKNTNEIKLSDLGYLGDLDQELTAHSEYNGTAVGAFNAEAAIRRGEIARLDNRIDELDTRVNKVGAMAAAIASLKSIGYSPEAPTEFSVGVGQYKGKTGIALGFFHYPNKDFMLNFSMSSSSGEMMGGIGATWRFGKAKG
;
A
#
# COMPACT_ATOMS: atom_id res chain seq x y z
N MET A 1 40.40 153.30 10.02
CA MET A 1 40.91 154.34 9.09
C MET A 1 40.39 154.01 7.69
N LYS A 2 39.72 154.94 6.96
CA LYS A 2 39.19 154.83 5.56
C LYS A 2 38.22 153.64 5.27
N LYS A 3 36.93 153.88 5.00
CA LYS A 3 36.27 154.12 3.68
C LYS A 3 36.45 152.93 2.70
N THR A 4 35.41 152.36 2.07
CA THR A 4 34.34 153.05 1.30
C THR A 4 33.02 152.26 1.15
N MET A 5 31.93 153.02 1.01
CA MET A 5 30.52 152.79 0.56
C MET A 5 30.22 151.56 -0.37
N SER A 6 28.98 151.04 -0.50
CA SER A 6 27.72 151.79 -0.70
C SER A 6 26.39 151.04 -0.47
N LYS A 7 25.46 151.73 0.23
CA LYS A 7 23.98 151.84 0.07
C LYS A 7 23.27 150.76 -0.79
N LYS A 8 22.22 150.08 -0.29
CA LYS A 8 20.81 150.55 -0.07
C LYS A 8 20.05 149.44 0.74
N ILE A 9 18.91 149.63 1.45
CA ILE A 9 18.09 150.79 1.86
C ILE A 9 17.19 150.42 3.09
N VAL A 10 16.59 151.45 3.73
CA VAL A 10 15.38 151.55 4.62
C VAL A 10 14.53 150.26 4.77
N ALA A 11 14.23 149.66 5.93
CA ALA A 11 13.89 150.08 7.31
C ALA A 11 12.37 150.07 7.66
N ILE A 12 12.04 149.24 8.65
CA ILE A 12 11.11 149.44 9.79
C ILE A 12 10.07 150.58 9.66
N MET A 13 8.76 150.27 9.73
CA MET A 13 7.92 150.68 10.87
C MET A 13 6.55 149.98 10.96
N VAL A 14 5.99 150.05 12.17
CA VAL A 14 4.68 149.55 12.65
C VAL A 14 3.54 150.48 12.22
N CYS A 15 2.35 149.97 11.86
CA CYS A 15 1.03 150.19 12.53
C CYS A 15 -0.23 149.94 11.65
N THR A 16 -1.27 149.39 12.30
CA THR A 16 -2.73 149.49 12.03
C THR A 16 -3.38 149.03 10.70
N ALA A 17 -4.04 147.86 10.80
CA ALA A 17 -5.43 147.55 10.40
C ALA A 17 -5.89 147.59 8.91
N ALA A 18 -6.08 146.40 8.30
CA ALA A 18 -7.35 145.94 7.69
C ALA A 18 -7.25 144.53 7.06
N LEU A 19 -8.40 143.85 6.98
CA LEU A 19 -8.83 142.68 6.17
C LEU A 19 -7.83 141.82 5.33
N ALA A 20 -8.07 140.50 5.45
CA ALA A 20 -8.00 139.45 4.41
C ALA A 20 -6.64 139.00 3.84
N GLY A 21 -6.52 137.66 3.66
CA GLY A 21 -5.52 137.05 2.77
C GLY A 21 -4.42 136.27 3.46
N ILE A 22 -4.50 134.94 3.36
CA ILE A 22 -3.46 133.96 3.70
C ILE A 22 -2.09 134.35 3.13
N TYR A 23 -1.04 134.41 3.94
CA TYR A 23 0.33 134.09 3.51
C TYR A 23 1.11 133.42 4.64
N GLY A 24 1.76 132.29 4.33
CA GLY A 24 2.48 131.48 5.31
C GLY A 24 3.84 132.07 5.69
N GLY A 25 4.22 131.89 6.96
CA GLY A 25 5.60 132.08 7.40
C GLY A 25 6.51 130.96 6.89
N PRO A 26 7.81 131.20 6.69
CA PRO A 26 8.73 130.21 6.15
C PRO A 26 9.00 129.09 7.17
N VAL A 27 9.02 127.84 6.71
CA VAL A 27 9.63 126.73 7.45
C VAL A 27 10.97 126.41 6.78
N TYR A 28 12.04 126.67 7.51
CA TYR A 28 13.41 126.38 7.09
C TYR A 28 13.76 124.91 7.32
N ALA A 29 14.61 124.35 6.46
CA ALA A 29 15.43 123.19 6.79
C ALA A 29 16.83 123.72 7.15
N GLU A 30 17.17 123.78 8.44
CA GLU A 30 18.36 124.51 8.90
C GLU A 30 19.63 123.67 9.02
N SER A 31 19.57 122.35 9.30
CA SER A 31 20.76 121.48 9.37
C SER A 31 20.43 119.98 9.39
N LEU A 32 21.31 119.14 8.81
CA LEU A 32 21.57 117.80 9.36
C LEU A 32 22.60 117.93 10.49
N TYR A 33 22.36 117.29 11.63
CA TYR A 33 23.35 117.20 12.71
C TYR A 33 23.90 115.78 12.84
N LYS A 34 25.22 115.63 12.68
CA LYS A 34 25.98 114.48 13.16
C LYS A 34 26.50 114.82 14.57
N GLY A 35 26.00 114.13 15.59
CA GLY A 35 26.60 114.13 16.93
C GLY A 35 27.90 113.30 16.95
N ASN A 36 28.87 113.67 17.79
CA ASN A 36 30.17 112.98 17.85
C ASN A 36 30.30 111.97 19.01
N LEU A 37 29.24 111.75 19.79
CA LEU A 37 29.11 110.64 20.74
C LEU A 37 27.63 110.22 20.80
N SER A 38 27.35 108.94 20.52
CA SER A 38 26.03 108.31 20.46
C SER A 38 25.16 108.71 19.25
N ASP A 39 25.31 107.96 18.16
CA ASP A 39 24.53 108.08 16.92
C ASP A 39 23.04 107.73 17.12
N ILE A 40 22.21 108.73 17.46
CA ILE A 40 20.74 108.62 17.47
C ILE A 40 20.16 109.65 16.49
N VAL A 41 19.37 109.18 15.52
CA VAL A 41 18.66 110.02 14.55
C VAL A 41 17.17 110.03 14.90
N TYR A 42 16.67 111.13 15.45
CA TYR A 42 15.22 111.30 15.65
C TYR A 42 14.55 111.84 14.38
N VAL A 43 13.55 111.10 13.87
CA VAL A 43 12.63 111.58 12.83
C VAL A 43 11.24 111.71 13.43
N LYS A 44 10.76 112.94 13.66
CA LYS A 44 9.39 113.21 14.14
C LYS A 44 8.68 114.18 13.20
N GLY A 45 8.01 113.63 12.20
CA GLY A 45 7.19 114.38 11.25
C GLY A 45 6.08 113.50 10.67
N GLY A 46 4.82 113.85 10.95
CA GLY A 46 3.67 113.15 10.38
C GLY A 46 3.15 113.88 9.15
N SER A 47 2.84 113.13 8.08
CA SER A 47 2.11 113.62 6.91
C SER A 47 0.97 112.68 6.56
N THR A 48 -0.14 113.23 6.05
CA THR A 48 -1.31 112.48 5.58
C THR A 48 -1.08 112.00 4.16
N GLY A 49 -0.65 110.74 3.99
CA GLY A 49 -0.47 110.16 2.64
C GLY A 49 0.39 108.89 2.59
N PHE A 50 1.19 108.63 3.62
CA PHE A 50 1.95 107.39 3.79
C PHE A 50 1.56 106.75 5.12
N PRO A 51 1.45 105.41 5.22
CA PRO A 51 1.32 104.76 6.52
C PRO A 51 2.52 105.16 7.37
N ARG A 52 2.25 105.81 8.50
CA ARG A 52 3.29 106.22 9.44
C ARG A 52 4.07 104.96 9.87
N ILE A 53 5.38 105.11 10.00
CA ILE A 53 6.14 104.31 10.94
C ILE A 53 5.63 104.72 12.34
N THR A 54 4.67 103.98 12.89
CA THR A 54 4.02 104.31 14.17
C THR A 54 4.84 103.85 15.38
N ASP A 55 5.63 102.78 15.23
CA ASP A 55 6.23 102.04 16.34
C ASP A 55 7.71 101.67 16.08
N LEU A 56 8.48 102.53 15.40
CA LEU A 56 9.95 102.38 15.35
C LEU A 56 10.59 103.14 16.52
N ASP A 57 10.77 102.42 17.61
CA ASP A 57 11.48 102.89 18.79
C ASP A 57 13.00 102.87 18.53
N LEU A 58 13.49 103.97 17.96
CA LEU A 58 14.89 104.14 17.54
C LEU A 58 15.89 103.98 18.70
N ASP A 59 15.49 104.29 19.93
CA ASP A 59 16.30 104.07 21.14
C ASP A 59 16.61 102.57 21.37
N LYS A 60 15.85 101.66 20.72
CA LYS A 60 16.03 100.20 20.79
C LYS A 60 16.66 99.58 19.54
N VAL A 61 17.06 100.38 18.53
CA VAL A 61 17.71 99.91 17.29
C VAL A 61 19.06 100.59 17.10
N THR A 62 20.15 99.90 17.45
CA THR A 62 21.52 100.38 17.24
C THR A 62 22.16 99.67 16.05
N ILE A 63 22.70 100.42 15.10
CA ILE A 63 23.45 99.91 13.94
C ILE A 63 24.94 100.23 14.16
N ASP A 64 25.76 99.22 14.48
CA ASP A 64 27.21 99.38 14.58
C ASP A 64 27.84 99.30 13.18
N GLY A 65 28.21 100.45 12.63
CA GLY A 65 28.87 100.56 11.33
C GLY A 65 30.27 99.95 11.26
N THR A 66 30.85 99.52 12.39
CA THR A 66 32.18 98.89 12.45
C THR A 66 32.13 97.39 12.14
N ASN A 67 31.01 96.72 12.47
CA ASN A 67 30.86 95.25 12.35
C ASN A 67 29.53 94.80 11.71
N GLY A 68 28.71 95.73 11.19
CA GLY A 68 27.46 95.41 10.50
C GLY A 68 26.35 94.80 11.39
N SER A 69 26.44 94.96 12.71
CA SER A 69 25.44 94.38 13.63
C SER A 69 24.27 95.32 13.90
N ILE A 70 23.04 94.77 13.85
CA ILE A 70 21.81 95.45 14.26
C ILE A 70 21.38 94.87 15.61
N THR A 71 21.27 95.72 16.63
CA THR A 71 20.72 95.31 17.94
C THR A 71 19.30 95.82 18.07
N ILE A 72 18.32 94.92 18.23
CA ILE A 72 16.90 95.26 18.41
C ILE A 72 16.45 94.80 19.80
N ASN A 73 15.91 95.69 20.63
CA ASN A 73 15.49 95.38 22.01
C ASN A 73 16.59 94.72 22.88
N GLY A 74 17.86 95.04 22.62
CA GLY A 74 19.01 94.41 23.29
C GLY A 74 19.44 93.04 22.73
N GLN A 75 18.75 92.51 21.70
CA GLN A 75 19.13 91.28 21.00
C GLN A 75 20.00 91.61 19.78
N LYS A 76 21.22 91.05 19.72
CA LYS A 76 22.22 91.37 18.69
C LYS A 76 22.14 90.42 17.50
N ILE A 77 21.82 90.95 16.32
CA ILE A 77 22.00 90.30 15.02
C ILE A 77 23.36 90.74 14.48
N GLN A 78 24.23 89.79 14.10
CA GLN A 78 25.62 90.09 13.70
C GLN A 78 25.91 89.57 12.30
N THR A 79 26.62 90.35 11.48
CA THR A 79 27.30 89.87 10.29
C THR A 79 28.78 89.65 10.58
N ASP A 80 29.40 88.67 9.92
CA ASP A 80 30.86 88.55 9.87
C ASP A 80 31.43 89.01 8.51
N ASN A 81 32.75 88.94 8.36
CA ASN A 81 33.45 89.29 7.11
C ASN A 81 33.15 88.33 5.94
N MET A 82 32.38 87.27 6.17
CA MET A 82 31.91 86.31 5.16
C MET A 82 30.40 86.48 4.87
N ASN A 83 29.77 87.54 5.42
CA ASN A 83 28.35 87.87 5.33
C ASN A 83 27.39 86.87 6.01
N ASN A 84 27.87 86.05 6.96
CA ASN A 84 27.02 85.16 7.74
C ASN A 84 26.18 85.96 8.74
N ILE A 85 24.86 85.74 8.76
CA ILE A 85 23.96 86.37 9.75
C ILE A 85 23.82 85.45 10.97
N TYR A 86 24.27 85.91 12.14
CA TYR A 86 24.14 85.23 13.42
C TYR A 86 22.97 85.80 14.24
N VAL A 87 22.04 84.92 14.66
CA VAL A 87 20.88 85.25 15.51
C VAL A 87 20.94 84.42 16.79
N ASN A 88 21.48 85.00 17.87
CA ASN A 88 21.80 84.27 19.11
C ASN A 88 20.58 83.87 19.98
N THR A 89 19.39 84.40 19.69
CA THR A 89 18.17 84.20 20.51
C THR A 89 17.07 83.39 19.81
N GLY A 90 17.36 82.87 18.61
CA GLY A 90 16.40 82.16 17.76
C GLY A 90 15.70 83.07 16.75
N LEU A 91 15.29 82.47 15.62
CA LEU A 91 14.54 83.15 14.55
C LEU A 91 13.08 82.68 14.58
N HIS A 92 12.14 83.62 14.58
CA HIS A 92 10.71 83.36 14.49
C HIS A 92 10.13 84.15 13.31
N THR A 93 9.62 83.45 12.30
CA THR A 93 8.89 84.04 11.17
C THR A 93 7.43 83.60 11.20
N THR A 94 6.53 84.49 10.82
CA THR A 94 5.11 84.17 10.57
C THR A 94 4.86 83.74 9.11
N GLY A 95 5.81 84.01 8.22
CA GLY A 95 5.83 83.56 6.83
C GLY A 95 6.90 82.51 6.54
N GLN A 96 7.02 82.15 5.26
CA GLN A 96 7.97 81.17 4.74
C GLN A 96 9.43 81.61 4.94
N ILE A 97 10.29 80.64 5.27
CA ILE A 97 11.74 80.74 5.12
C ILE A 97 12.10 79.92 3.87
N THR A 98 12.83 80.54 2.94
CA THR A 98 13.39 79.86 1.75
C THR A 98 14.92 79.84 1.91
N VAL A 99 15.54 78.72 1.57
CA VAL A 99 16.99 78.55 1.49
C VAL A 99 17.27 77.96 0.11
N ASP A 100 18.03 78.67 -0.72
CA ASP A 100 18.24 78.31 -2.13
C ASP A 100 19.28 77.18 -2.32
N ASP A 101 20.04 76.86 -1.28
CA ASP A 101 21.09 75.84 -1.25
C ASP A 101 20.90 74.91 -0.02
N HIS A 102 21.85 74.85 0.93
CA HIS A 102 21.77 73.90 2.05
C HIS A 102 21.23 74.50 3.35
N LEU A 103 20.14 73.95 3.89
CA LEU A 103 19.74 74.14 5.29
C LEU A 103 20.45 73.10 6.17
N SER A 104 21.43 73.54 6.96
CA SER A 104 22.09 72.71 7.97
C SER A 104 21.52 72.99 9.37
N VAL A 105 21.16 71.93 10.11
CA VAL A 105 20.70 72.01 11.50
C VAL A 105 21.63 71.17 12.36
N SER A 106 22.42 71.82 13.22
CA SER A 106 23.44 71.18 14.07
C SER A 106 22.89 70.44 15.30
N ARG A 107 21.57 70.47 15.49
CA ARG A 107 20.82 69.84 16.59
C ARG A 107 19.52 69.25 16.02
N ASN A 108 18.38 69.53 16.63
CA ASN A 108 17.10 68.95 16.27
C ASN A 108 16.30 69.92 15.39
N ALA A 109 15.79 69.42 14.26
CA ALA A 109 14.68 70.04 13.55
C ALA A 109 13.36 69.38 14.00
N THR A 110 12.33 70.18 14.28
CA THR A 110 11.00 69.66 14.67
C THR A 110 9.95 70.25 13.74
N VAL A 111 9.39 69.41 12.87
CA VAL A 111 8.27 69.77 12.00
C VAL A 111 6.97 69.30 12.66
N LYS A 112 6.05 70.22 12.95
CA LYS A 112 4.73 69.88 13.55
C LYS A 112 3.65 69.52 12.52
N GLY A 113 3.85 69.91 11.26
CA GLY A 113 3.00 69.55 10.13
C GLY A 113 3.69 68.51 9.24
N THR A 114 3.38 68.52 7.95
CA THR A 114 4.02 67.65 6.96
C THR A 114 5.42 68.15 6.62
N LEU A 115 6.42 67.27 6.70
CA LEU A 115 7.70 67.45 6.00
C LEU A 115 7.56 66.83 4.60
N ALA A 116 7.41 67.67 3.58
CA ALA A 116 7.50 67.25 2.18
C ALA A 116 8.96 67.35 1.72
N VAL A 117 9.46 66.28 1.11
CA VAL A 117 10.86 66.16 0.65
C VAL A 117 10.84 65.66 -0.79
N GLY A 118 11.34 66.50 -1.71
CA GLY A 118 11.39 66.22 -3.15
C GLY A 118 10.04 66.35 -3.87
N THR A 119 9.88 67.45 -4.61
CA THR A 119 9.36 67.31 -5.99
C THR A 119 10.57 67.11 -6.91
N ASP A 120 10.33 66.64 -8.14
CA ASP A 120 11.35 66.64 -9.21
C ASP A 120 12.65 65.87 -8.91
N GLY A 121 12.56 64.78 -8.16
CA GLY A 121 13.67 63.83 -7.94
C GLY A 121 14.54 64.09 -6.70
N GLY A 122 14.18 65.05 -5.84
CA GLY A 122 14.80 65.20 -4.52
C GLY A 122 14.65 63.93 -3.66
N GLN A 123 15.71 63.54 -2.94
CA GLN A 123 15.75 62.31 -2.14
C GLN A 123 15.80 62.60 -0.65
N PHE A 124 15.07 61.81 0.14
CA PHE A 124 15.28 61.74 1.59
C PHE A 124 16.34 60.69 1.90
N ILE A 125 17.56 61.13 2.19
CA ILE A 125 18.69 60.25 2.49
C ILE A 125 18.95 60.28 4.00
N VAL A 126 18.99 59.08 4.58
CA VAL A 126 19.41 58.86 5.96
C VAL A 126 20.81 58.25 5.92
N GLY A 127 21.78 58.88 6.58
CA GLY A 127 23.18 58.44 6.58
C GLY A 127 23.40 57.11 7.32
N GLU A 128 24.61 56.58 7.26
CA GLU A 128 25.01 55.24 7.75
C GLU A 128 24.54 54.90 9.18
N ASN A 129 24.53 55.89 10.09
CA ASN A 129 24.09 55.72 11.48
C ASN A 129 22.75 56.41 11.79
N GLY A 130 22.04 56.91 10.79
CA GLY A 130 20.73 57.52 10.96
C GLY A 130 19.61 56.48 10.98
N ALA A 131 18.54 56.77 11.71
CA ALA A 131 17.37 55.91 11.80
C ALA A 131 16.09 56.71 11.53
N ILE A 132 15.11 56.07 10.86
CA ILE A 132 13.74 56.58 10.76
C ILE A 132 12.93 55.89 11.86
N SER A 133 12.48 56.66 12.85
CA SER A 133 11.58 56.16 13.90
C SER A 133 10.20 56.79 13.73
N ALA A 134 9.24 55.99 13.28
CA ALA A 134 7.84 56.40 13.15
C ALA A 134 7.10 56.17 14.49
N ALA A 135 7.11 57.17 15.36
CA ALA A 135 6.28 57.14 16.58
C ALA A 135 4.79 57.09 16.21
N GLY A 136 4.06 56.10 16.72
CA GLY A 136 2.65 55.86 16.34
C GLY A 136 2.43 54.69 15.37
N SER A 137 3.36 53.74 15.30
CA SER A 137 3.22 52.41 14.66
C SER A 137 3.12 52.36 13.13
N ASN A 138 2.95 53.48 12.44
CA ASN A 138 2.75 53.50 10.98
C ASN A 138 3.92 54.17 10.25
N PHE A 139 4.81 53.36 9.67
CA PHE A 139 5.63 53.76 8.51
C PHE A 139 4.95 53.27 7.24
N SER A 140 4.61 54.17 6.31
CA SER A 140 3.91 53.84 5.07
C SER A 140 4.66 54.37 3.86
N VAL A 141 4.96 53.48 2.92
CA VAL A 141 5.31 53.85 1.54
C VAL A 141 4.03 54.07 0.72
N ALA A 142 4.11 54.86 -0.35
CA ALA A 142 2.98 55.11 -1.25
C ALA A 142 2.51 53.83 -1.96
N ALA A 143 1.29 53.86 -2.53
CA ALA A 143 0.63 52.67 -3.08
C ALA A 143 1.36 52.00 -4.27
N ASP A 144 2.31 52.71 -4.88
CA ASP A 144 3.20 52.32 -5.98
C ASP A 144 4.68 52.23 -5.55
N GLY A 145 5.00 52.53 -4.29
CA GLY A 145 6.36 52.57 -3.77
C GLY A 145 6.92 51.18 -3.43
N ALA A 146 7.87 50.70 -4.25
CA ALA A 146 8.62 49.49 -3.93
C ALA A 146 9.55 49.71 -2.71
N THR A 147 9.54 48.78 -1.76
CA THR A 147 10.48 48.76 -0.62
C THR A 147 11.54 47.69 -0.83
N ALA A 148 12.82 48.07 -0.81
CA ALA A 148 13.95 47.16 -0.97
C ALA A 148 14.76 47.06 0.33
N VAL A 149 14.66 45.92 1.02
CA VAL A 149 15.49 45.60 2.19
C VAL A 149 16.66 44.74 1.73
N LYS A 150 17.89 45.28 1.77
CA LYS A 150 19.10 44.62 1.24
C LYS A 150 19.74 43.60 2.20
N SER A 151 19.31 43.57 3.46
CA SER A 151 19.80 42.69 4.52
C SER A 151 18.59 41.99 5.15
N THR A 152 18.37 42.15 6.44
CA THR A 152 17.27 41.50 7.17
C THR A 152 16.06 42.42 7.33
N LEU A 153 14.86 41.86 7.16
CA LEU A 153 13.62 42.42 7.69
C LEU A 153 13.27 41.62 8.95
N ASP A 154 13.37 42.26 10.12
CA ASP A 154 12.85 41.71 11.37
C ASP A 154 11.43 42.26 11.61
N ALA A 155 10.50 41.37 11.92
CA ALA A 155 9.08 41.67 12.04
C ALA A 155 8.48 40.87 13.20
N GLU A 156 8.50 41.45 14.39
CA GLU A 156 7.92 40.87 15.62
C GLU A 156 6.41 40.58 15.50
N GLY A 157 5.73 41.27 14.58
CA GLY A 157 4.28 41.15 14.33
C GLY A 157 3.93 40.38 13.05
N LYS A 158 2.63 40.10 12.88
CA LYS A 158 2.13 39.40 11.69
C LYS A 158 2.29 40.23 10.41
N SER A 159 3.25 39.85 9.57
CA SER A 159 3.32 40.29 8.17
C SER A 159 2.15 39.73 7.35
N THR A 160 1.52 40.56 6.53
CA THR A 160 0.43 40.16 5.62
C THR A 160 0.72 40.64 4.20
N LEU A 161 1.05 39.71 3.31
CA LEU A 161 1.19 39.99 1.88
C LEU A 161 -0.14 39.68 1.18
N LYS A 162 -0.63 40.64 0.38
CA LYS A 162 -1.85 40.44 -0.45
C LYS A 162 -1.55 39.81 -1.81
N GLY A 163 -0.32 39.89 -2.28
CA GLY A 163 0.19 39.18 -3.45
C GLY A 163 0.82 37.84 -3.08
N GLY A 164 1.47 37.20 -4.04
CA GLY A 164 2.30 36.02 -3.78
C GLY A 164 3.54 36.34 -2.94
N LEU A 165 4.10 35.29 -2.33
CA LEU A 165 5.41 35.31 -1.69
C LEU A 165 6.34 34.41 -2.50
N GLU A 166 7.41 34.96 -3.04
CA GLU A 166 8.51 34.19 -3.63
C GLU A 166 9.65 34.09 -2.60
N VAL A 167 10.06 32.86 -2.28
CA VAL A 167 11.22 32.59 -1.44
C VAL A 167 12.19 31.74 -2.25
N THR A 168 13.31 32.34 -2.66
CA THR A 168 14.36 31.66 -3.44
C THR A 168 15.33 30.85 -2.57
N GLY A 169 15.36 31.13 -1.26
CA GLY A 169 16.07 30.35 -0.25
C GLY A 169 15.14 29.39 0.51
N GLY A 170 15.62 28.89 1.66
CA GLY A 170 14.79 28.12 2.59
C GLY A 170 13.90 29.03 3.46
N ALA A 171 12.76 28.49 3.89
CA ALA A 171 11.90 29.09 4.91
C ALA A 171 11.76 28.13 6.10
N THR A 172 11.78 28.68 7.32
CA THR A 172 11.47 27.95 8.56
C THR A 172 10.22 28.57 9.16
N THR A 173 9.21 27.76 9.45
CA THR A 173 7.90 28.21 9.95
C THR A 173 7.33 27.17 10.91
N ASP A 174 6.75 27.59 12.03
CA ASP A 174 6.08 26.68 12.99
C ASP A 174 4.90 25.94 12.35
N THR A 175 4.16 26.62 11.48
CA THR A 175 3.04 26.04 10.72
C THR A 175 3.02 26.58 9.30
N LEU A 176 2.78 25.70 8.33
CA LEU A 176 2.54 26.05 6.93
C LEU A 176 1.16 25.51 6.53
N SER A 177 0.27 26.40 6.09
CA SER A 177 -1.04 26.04 5.56
C SER A 177 -1.12 26.48 4.10
N VAL A 178 -1.28 25.51 3.20
CA VAL A 178 -1.44 25.75 1.76
C VAL A 178 -2.86 25.32 1.37
N THR A 179 -3.66 26.28 0.87
CA THR A 179 -5.04 26.04 0.43
C THR A 179 -5.15 25.67 -1.05
N GLY A 180 -4.08 25.91 -1.83
CA GLY A 180 -3.95 25.51 -3.23
C GLY A 180 -3.10 24.24 -3.40
N ALA A 181 -2.67 23.98 -4.63
CA ALA A 181 -1.70 22.92 -4.90
C ALA A 181 -0.30 23.29 -4.37
N ALA A 182 0.41 22.30 -3.83
CA ALA A 182 1.82 22.41 -3.44
C ALA A 182 2.64 21.37 -4.20
N THR A 183 3.78 21.79 -4.74
CA THR A 183 4.78 20.90 -5.35
C THR A 183 6.07 21.00 -4.54
N ALA A 184 6.57 19.86 -4.07
CA ALA A 184 7.83 19.76 -3.35
C ALA A 184 8.76 18.77 -4.07
N GLY A 185 10.04 19.11 -4.22
CA GLY A 185 11.04 18.19 -4.80
C GLY A 185 11.38 17.02 -3.89
N SER A 186 11.23 17.21 -2.57
CA SER A 186 11.27 16.17 -1.55
C SER A 186 10.37 16.59 -0.39
N LEU A 187 9.76 15.63 0.29
CA LEU A 187 8.94 15.85 1.48
C LEU A 187 9.31 14.80 2.53
N ASN A 188 9.92 15.25 3.62
CA ASN A 188 10.21 14.41 4.79
C ASN A 188 9.15 14.69 5.85
N VAL A 189 8.34 13.68 6.20
CA VAL A 189 7.31 13.79 7.25
C VAL A 189 7.75 12.94 8.44
N THR A 190 8.09 13.60 9.53
CA THR A 190 8.58 12.95 10.78
C THR A 190 7.45 12.52 11.73
N ASN A 191 6.23 13.00 11.48
CA ASN A 191 5.01 12.64 12.19
C ASN A 191 4.02 12.00 11.20
N ASN A 192 2.71 12.05 11.48
CA ASN A 192 1.69 11.47 10.62
C ASN A 192 1.40 12.34 9.39
N ALA A 193 1.31 11.73 8.21
CA ALA A 193 0.71 12.33 7.02
C ALA A 193 -0.75 11.89 6.88
N ALA A 194 -1.66 12.83 6.63
CA ALA A 194 -3.07 12.54 6.33
C ALA A 194 -3.36 12.95 4.88
N VAL A 195 -3.67 11.97 4.02
CA VAL A 195 -4.05 12.19 2.62
C VAL A 195 -5.56 12.00 2.49
N GLY A 196 -6.31 13.10 2.36
CA GLY A 196 -7.78 13.07 2.25
C GLY A 196 -8.32 12.64 0.88
N GLY A 197 -7.44 12.34 -0.08
CA GLY A 197 -7.77 11.88 -1.43
C GLY A 197 -6.93 10.65 -1.82
N GLY A 198 -6.76 10.42 -3.12
CA GLY A 198 -5.89 9.35 -3.61
C GLY A 198 -4.40 9.69 -3.45
N LEU A 199 -3.61 8.71 -2.99
CA LEU A 199 -2.15 8.76 -3.04
C LEU A 199 -1.66 7.99 -4.27
N ASN A 200 -1.00 8.66 -5.20
CA ASN A 200 -0.34 8.02 -6.34
C ASN A 200 1.16 7.92 -6.07
N VAL A 201 1.72 6.70 -6.07
CA VAL A 201 3.15 6.44 -5.88
C VAL A 201 3.68 5.77 -7.14
N THR A 202 4.59 6.44 -7.84
CA THR A 202 5.20 5.93 -9.09
C THR A 202 6.44 5.06 -8.85
N GLY A 203 7.03 5.12 -7.64
CA GLY A 203 8.13 4.28 -7.20
C GLY A 203 7.68 3.17 -6.24
N GLY A 204 8.63 2.47 -5.65
CA GLY A 204 8.36 1.50 -4.57
C GLY A 204 7.89 2.18 -3.28
N THR A 205 7.18 1.42 -2.44
CA THR A 205 6.78 1.83 -1.09
C THR A 205 7.32 0.81 -0.08
N THR A 206 7.96 1.30 0.97
CA THR A 206 8.37 0.50 2.13
C THR A 206 7.63 0.99 3.36
N THR A 207 7.09 0.07 4.16
CA THR A 207 6.40 0.37 5.42
C THR A 207 6.56 -0.81 6.38
N ASP A 208 6.60 -0.54 7.68
CA ASP A 208 6.67 -1.59 8.71
C ASP A 208 5.37 -2.40 8.78
N THR A 209 4.23 -1.74 8.53
CA THR A 209 2.90 -2.37 8.46
C THR A 209 2.06 -1.74 7.36
N LEU A 210 1.22 -2.54 6.72
CA LEU A 210 0.24 -2.06 5.73
C LEU A 210 -1.13 -2.66 6.08
N THR A 211 -2.10 -1.79 6.37
CA THR A 211 -3.51 -2.20 6.51
C THR A 211 -4.29 -1.69 5.31
N VAL A 212 -4.84 -2.61 4.53
CA VAL A 212 -5.74 -2.30 3.42
C VAL A 212 -7.16 -2.69 3.83
N THR A 213 -8.05 -1.70 3.96
CA THR A 213 -9.46 -1.91 4.34
C THR A 213 -10.38 -2.15 3.15
N GLY A 214 -9.93 -1.81 1.94
CA GLY A 214 -10.58 -2.14 0.68
C GLY A 214 -9.87 -3.28 -0.06
N ASN A 215 -10.02 -3.32 -1.38
CA ASN A 215 -9.35 -4.30 -2.22
C ASN A 215 -7.92 -3.85 -2.56
N SER A 216 -6.99 -4.80 -2.68
CA SER A 216 -5.69 -4.61 -3.31
C SER A 216 -5.70 -5.25 -4.70
N ASN A 217 -5.06 -4.61 -5.68
CA ASN A 217 -4.83 -5.18 -7.01
C ASN A 217 -3.34 -5.08 -7.34
N LEU A 218 -2.68 -6.22 -7.50
CA LEU A 218 -1.27 -6.36 -7.78
C LEU A 218 -1.12 -6.83 -9.23
N GLN A 219 -0.59 -5.98 -10.10
CA GLN A 219 -0.37 -6.31 -11.52
C GLN A 219 0.97 -7.01 -11.79
N GLY A 220 1.82 -7.13 -10.77
CA GLY A 220 3.06 -7.91 -10.80
C GLY A 220 3.06 -8.94 -9.67
N ASP A 221 4.17 -9.66 -9.54
CA ASP A 221 4.29 -10.78 -8.61
C ASP A 221 4.10 -10.38 -7.14
N LEU A 222 3.45 -11.26 -6.37
CA LEU A 222 3.35 -11.17 -4.92
C LEU A 222 4.30 -12.18 -4.27
N THR A 223 5.40 -11.68 -3.71
CA THR A 223 6.30 -12.47 -2.86
C THR A 223 5.96 -12.24 -1.40
N VAL A 224 5.68 -13.31 -0.65
CA VAL A 224 5.52 -13.27 0.81
C VAL A 224 6.57 -14.19 1.43
N THR A 225 7.40 -13.66 2.32
CA THR A 225 8.51 -14.39 2.97
C THR A 225 8.14 -15.02 4.32
N GLY A 226 6.96 -14.68 4.85
CA GLY A 226 6.37 -15.29 6.03
C GLY A 226 4.97 -15.84 5.75
N ASP A 227 4.25 -16.24 6.80
CA ASP A 227 2.95 -16.89 6.66
C ASP A 227 1.87 -15.97 6.08
N SER A 228 1.05 -16.52 5.18
CA SER A 228 -0.14 -15.86 4.63
C SER A 228 -1.42 -16.52 5.16
N LYS A 229 -2.27 -15.74 5.83
CA LYS A 229 -3.60 -16.21 6.28
C LYS A 229 -4.71 -15.62 5.42
N LEU A 230 -5.39 -16.47 4.66
CA LEU A 230 -6.57 -16.11 3.88
C LEU A 230 -7.82 -16.61 4.60
N ASN A 231 -8.73 -15.70 4.97
CA ASN A 231 -10.01 -16.04 5.63
C ASN A 231 -11.15 -16.30 4.62
N GLY A 232 -10.89 -16.17 3.32
CA GLY A 232 -11.85 -16.37 2.23
C GLY A 232 -11.33 -17.37 1.20
N LYS A 233 -12.04 -17.49 0.07
CA LYS A 233 -11.62 -18.34 -1.05
C LYS A 233 -10.28 -17.87 -1.64
N LEU A 234 -9.36 -18.81 -1.85
CA LEU A 234 -8.24 -18.64 -2.78
C LEU A 234 -8.67 -19.14 -4.16
N GLU A 235 -8.42 -18.34 -5.20
CA GLU A 235 -8.67 -18.69 -6.60
C GLU A 235 -7.39 -18.43 -7.40
N VAL A 236 -7.01 -19.40 -8.24
CA VAL A 236 -5.76 -19.40 -8.99
C VAL A 236 -6.09 -19.85 -10.42
N ASP A 237 -5.94 -18.94 -11.39
CA ASP A 237 -6.21 -19.18 -12.83
C ASP A 237 -5.05 -19.93 -13.55
N GLY A 238 -4.02 -20.32 -12.78
CA GLY A 238 -2.85 -21.04 -13.25
C GLY A 238 -2.44 -22.16 -12.28
N THR A 239 -1.15 -22.46 -12.22
CA THR A 239 -0.63 -23.52 -11.35
C THR A 239 -0.51 -23.05 -9.89
N PHE A 240 -1.15 -23.78 -8.97
CA PHE A 240 -0.79 -23.73 -7.54
C PHE A 240 0.36 -24.72 -7.26
N SER A 241 1.39 -24.29 -6.52
CA SER A 241 2.55 -25.11 -6.19
C SER A 241 3.01 -24.85 -4.75
N ALA A 242 3.04 -25.91 -3.94
CA ALA A 242 3.66 -25.90 -2.61
C ALA A 242 5.11 -26.42 -2.72
N ALA A 243 5.99 -25.60 -3.30
CA ALA A 243 7.41 -25.96 -3.41
C ALA A 243 8.02 -26.14 -2.00
N GLU A 244 8.86 -27.16 -1.84
CA GLU A 244 9.58 -27.50 -0.59
C GLU A 244 8.70 -27.89 0.61
N GLY A 245 7.37 -28.00 0.46
CA GLY A 245 6.45 -28.32 1.55
C GLY A 245 5.31 -29.25 1.14
N ASN A 246 4.49 -29.63 2.14
CA ASN A 246 3.30 -30.45 1.92
C ASN A 246 2.09 -29.56 1.58
N PHE A 247 1.25 -30.02 0.65
CA PHE A 247 -0.10 -29.48 0.50
C PHE A 247 -1.03 -30.13 1.53
N PHE A 248 -1.36 -29.40 2.59
CA PHE A 248 -2.31 -29.85 3.62
C PHE A 248 -3.72 -29.35 3.32
N VAL A 249 -4.69 -30.26 3.38
CA VAL A 249 -6.13 -29.95 3.41
C VAL A 249 -6.65 -30.28 4.81
N ALA A 250 -7.55 -29.47 5.35
CA ALA A 250 -8.11 -29.68 6.68
C ALA A 250 -8.84 -31.03 6.80
N ALA A 251 -8.98 -31.57 8.02
CA ALA A 251 -9.49 -32.92 8.26
C ALA A 251 -10.94 -33.16 7.79
N ASP A 252 -11.72 -32.10 7.57
CA ASP A 252 -13.08 -32.09 7.01
C ASP A 252 -13.13 -31.59 5.55
N GLY A 253 -12.00 -31.14 5.00
CA GLY A 253 -11.89 -30.65 3.63
C GLY A 253 -11.76 -31.80 2.62
N ALA A 254 -12.71 -31.86 1.69
CA ALA A 254 -12.58 -32.72 0.52
C ALA A 254 -11.81 -31.99 -0.60
N THR A 255 -10.92 -32.71 -1.29
CA THR A 255 -10.27 -32.24 -2.52
C THR A 255 -11.07 -32.76 -3.72
N ASP A 256 -11.65 -31.85 -4.51
CA ASP A 256 -12.22 -32.19 -5.82
C ASP A 256 -11.13 -32.07 -6.90
N ILE A 257 -11.04 -33.07 -7.79
CA ILE A 257 -10.03 -33.16 -8.84
C ILE A 257 -10.74 -33.45 -10.16
N ALA A 258 -11.02 -32.40 -10.93
CA ALA A 258 -11.83 -32.47 -12.14
C ALA A 258 -11.24 -33.29 -13.30
N ALA A 259 -9.94 -33.64 -13.24
CA ALA A 259 -9.24 -34.38 -14.28
C ALA A 259 -8.54 -35.63 -13.72
N ASN A 260 -7.23 -35.55 -13.44
CA ASN A 260 -6.44 -36.69 -12.98
C ASN A 260 -5.61 -36.29 -11.75
N LEU A 261 -5.52 -37.20 -10.77
CA LEU A 261 -4.49 -37.16 -9.74
C LEU A 261 -3.27 -37.94 -10.26
N ASN A 262 -2.11 -37.28 -10.33
CA ASN A 262 -0.83 -37.92 -10.66
C ASN A 262 0.09 -37.85 -9.45
N VAL A 263 0.53 -39.01 -8.97
CA VAL A 263 1.48 -39.14 -7.85
C VAL A 263 2.74 -39.79 -8.40
N LYS A 264 3.88 -39.12 -8.21
CA LYS A 264 5.16 -39.56 -8.78
C LYS A 264 5.81 -40.67 -7.94
N ASP A 265 5.69 -40.53 -6.63
CA ASP A 265 6.23 -41.44 -5.62
C ASP A 265 5.04 -42.21 -5.00
N ASP A 266 5.00 -42.41 -3.67
CA ASP A 266 4.00 -43.26 -3.03
C ASP A 266 2.70 -42.54 -2.59
N ILE A 267 1.61 -43.31 -2.46
CA ILE A 267 0.39 -42.90 -1.74
C ILE A 267 0.44 -43.52 -0.34
N VAL A 268 0.58 -42.69 0.69
CA VAL A 268 0.66 -43.11 2.09
C VAL A 268 -0.59 -42.64 2.85
N SER A 269 -1.15 -43.50 3.71
CA SER A 269 -2.25 -43.15 4.62
C SER A 269 -1.77 -43.28 6.07
N GLU A 270 -1.51 -42.15 6.73
CA GLU A 270 -1.17 -42.13 8.15
C GLU A 270 -2.44 -42.19 9.00
N GLY A 271 -2.65 -43.32 9.68
CA GLY A 271 -3.80 -43.53 10.58
C GLY A 271 -5.07 -44.06 9.91
N GLY A 272 -4.99 -44.50 8.65
CA GLY A 272 -6.14 -45.02 7.90
C GLY A 272 -5.76 -46.08 6.87
N ASP A 273 -6.69 -46.34 5.96
CA ASP A 273 -6.50 -47.17 4.77
C ASP A 273 -6.79 -46.33 3.52
N VAL A 274 -6.18 -46.69 2.39
CA VAL A 274 -6.47 -46.07 1.10
C VAL A 274 -7.80 -46.64 0.59
N LYS A 275 -8.79 -45.76 0.43
CA LYS A 275 -10.15 -46.16 0.03
C LYS A 275 -10.60 -45.49 -1.26
N ILE A 276 -11.32 -46.23 -2.08
CA ILE A 276 -12.06 -45.72 -3.24
C ILE A 276 -13.55 -45.89 -2.96
N LYS A 277 -14.32 -44.80 -3.03
CA LYS A 277 -15.78 -44.84 -2.90
C LYS A 277 -16.42 -44.86 -4.28
N ASP A 278 -17.15 -45.93 -4.59
CA ASP A 278 -17.95 -46.03 -5.81
C ASP A 278 -19.19 -45.10 -5.74
N LYS A 279 -19.80 -44.82 -6.90
CA LYS A 279 -21.04 -44.03 -7.03
C LYS A 279 -22.19 -44.54 -6.14
N ASN A 280 -22.19 -45.85 -5.84
CA ASN A 280 -23.17 -46.49 -4.97
C ASN A 280 -22.81 -46.37 -3.47
N THR A 281 -21.83 -45.53 -3.11
CA THR A 281 -21.28 -45.30 -1.76
C THR A 281 -20.50 -46.47 -1.12
N ASN A 282 -20.36 -47.60 -1.83
CA ASN A 282 -19.52 -48.71 -1.41
C ASN A 282 -18.05 -48.29 -1.31
N GLU A 283 -17.36 -48.69 -0.24
CA GLU A 283 -15.92 -48.45 -0.05
C GLU A 283 -15.12 -49.69 -0.47
N ILE A 284 -14.23 -49.52 -1.44
CA ILE A 284 -13.16 -50.47 -1.75
C ILE A 284 -11.95 -50.04 -0.93
N LYS A 285 -11.48 -50.93 -0.06
CA LYS A 285 -10.36 -50.73 0.86
C LYS A 285 -9.14 -51.49 0.35
N LEU A 286 -7.94 -50.90 0.38
CA LEU A 286 -6.71 -51.62 0.04
C LEU A 286 -6.37 -52.66 1.11
N SER A 287 -6.71 -52.44 2.38
CA SER A 287 -6.54 -53.42 3.46
C SER A 287 -7.26 -54.74 3.19
N ASP A 288 -8.41 -54.70 2.51
CA ASP A 288 -9.26 -55.86 2.27
C ASP A 288 -8.67 -56.82 1.19
N LEU A 289 -7.60 -56.42 0.49
CA LEU A 289 -6.85 -57.26 -0.44
C LEU A 289 -5.77 -58.13 0.23
N GLY A 290 -5.39 -57.82 1.47
CA GLY A 290 -4.32 -58.50 2.20
C GLY A 290 -2.90 -58.26 1.64
N TYR A 291 -1.90 -58.90 2.23
CA TYR A 291 -0.52 -58.83 1.77
C TYR A 291 -0.18 -59.99 0.83
N LEU A 292 0.43 -59.67 -0.32
CA LEU A 292 0.89 -60.68 -1.30
C LEU A 292 2.01 -61.59 -0.76
N GLY A 293 2.66 -61.20 0.34
CA GLY A 293 3.66 -62.02 1.04
C GLY A 293 3.07 -63.19 1.83
N ASP A 294 1.76 -63.14 2.16
CA ASP A 294 1.06 -64.18 2.93
C ASP A 294 0.36 -65.22 2.02
N LEU A 295 0.60 -65.18 0.71
CA LEU A 295 0.06 -66.13 -0.25
C LEU A 295 0.71 -67.52 -0.10
N ASP A 296 -0.10 -68.56 -0.29
CA ASP A 296 0.37 -69.95 -0.17
C ASP A 296 1.47 -70.30 -1.19
N GLN A 297 2.35 -71.23 -0.83
CA GLN A 297 3.47 -71.65 -1.68
C GLN A 297 2.99 -72.33 -2.98
N GLU A 298 1.87 -73.06 -2.97
CA GLU A 298 1.31 -73.70 -4.16
C GLU A 298 0.86 -72.65 -5.20
N LEU A 299 0.28 -71.54 -4.74
CA LEU A 299 -0.10 -70.42 -5.60
C LEU A 299 1.13 -69.69 -6.15
N THR A 300 2.07 -69.34 -5.27
CA THR A 300 3.25 -68.52 -5.64
C THR A 300 4.28 -69.26 -6.49
N ALA A 301 4.30 -70.59 -6.45
CA ALA A 301 5.14 -71.43 -7.30
C ALA A 301 4.51 -71.75 -8.68
N HIS A 302 3.24 -71.44 -8.90
CA HIS A 302 2.56 -71.73 -10.18
C HIS A 302 2.95 -70.72 -11.27
N SER A 303 3.04 -71.17 -12.53
CA SER A 303 3.47 -70.35 -13.68
C SER A 303 2.58 -69.14 -13.98
N GLU A 304 1.34 -69.14 -13.49
CA GLU A 304 0.33 -68.10 -13.69
C GLU A 304 0.44 -66.98 -12.66
N TYR A 305 1.21 -67.18 -11.57
CA TYR A 305 1.49 -66.14 -10.60
C TYR A 305 2.53 -65.15 -11.12
N ASN A 306 2.19 -63.86 -11.07
CA ASN A 306 3.01 -62.77 -11.60
C ASN A 306 3.32 -61.68 -10.56
N GLY A 307 3.23 -61.99 -9.26
CA GLY A 307 3.45 -61.01 -8.20
C GLY A 307 2.26 -60.08 -7.92
N THR A 308 1.04 -60.46 -8.31
CA THR A 308 -0.18 -59.67 -8.06
C THR A 308 -1.32 -60.54 -7.52
N ALA A 309 -2.32 -59.92 -6.87
CA ALA A 309 -3.51 -60.63 -6.39
C ALA A 309 -4.26 -61.33 -7.54
N VAL A 310 -4.33 -60.71 -8.73
CA VAL A 310 -4.93 -61.31 -9.93
C VAL A 310 -4.10 -62.51 -10.41
N GLY A 311 -2.77 -62.43 -10.33
CA GLY A 311 -1.88 -63.58 -10.57
C GLY A 311 -2.17 -64.76 -9.64
N ALA A 312 -2.43 -64.49 -8.35
CA ALA A 312 -2.76 -65.53 -7.38
C ALA A 312 -4.10 -66.23 -7.69
N PHE A 313 -5.13 -65.46 -8.07
CA PHE A 313 -6.40 -66.02 -8.54
C PHE A 313 -6.25 -66.84 -9.83
N ASN A 314 -5.36 -66.43 -10.75
CA ASN A 314 -5.08 -67.20 -11.98
C ASN A 314 -4.37 -68.52 -11.67
N ALA A 315 -3.42 -68.52 -10.72
CA ALA A 315 -2.76 -69.74 -10.23
C ALA A 315 -3.78 -70.71 -9.61
N GLU A 316 -4.61 -70.24 -8.67
CA GLU A 316 -5.67 -71.04 -8.05
C GLU A 316 -6.64 -71.64 -9.09
N ALA A 317 -7.04 -70.84 -10.08
CA ALA A 317 -7.90 -71.30 -11.17
C ALA A 317 -7.22 -72.33 -12.07
N ALA A 318 -5.88 -72.31 -12.21
CA ALA A 318 -5.12 -73.31 -12.95
C ALA A 318 -4.97 -74.63 -12.18
N ILE A 319 -4.59 -74.54 -10.89
CA ILE A 319 -4.50 -75.68 -9.96
C ILE A 319 -5.83 -76.44 -9.94
N ARG A 320 -6.95 -75.74 -9.67
CA ARG A 320 -8.29 -76.36 -9.65
C ARG A 320 -8.68 -77.02 -10.97
N ARG A 321 -8.31 -76.46 -12.13
CA ARG A 321 -8.56 -77.09 -13.43
C ARG A 321 -7.76 -78.39 -13.59
N GLY A 322 -6.50 -78.41 -13.13
CA GLY A 322 -5.68 -79.63 -13.09
C GLY A 322 -6.22 -80.69 -12.12
N GLU A 323 -6.72 -80.27 -10.95
CA GLU A 323 -7.40 -81.15 -9.99
C GLU A 323 -8.67 -81.78 -10.57
N ILE A 324 -9.54 -80.97 -11.18
CA ILE A 324 -10.80 -81.44 -11.79
C ILE A 324 -10.51 -82.43 -12.92
N ALA A 325 -9.59 -82.12 -13.85
CA ALA A 325 -9.23 -83.05 -14.91
C ALA A 325 -8.69 -84.40 -14.37
N ARG A 326 -7.94 -84.39 -13.27
CA ARG A 326 -7.47 -85.60 -12.57
C ARG A 326 -8.60 -86.36 -11.88
N LEU A 327 -9.65 -85.69 -11.41
CA LEU A 327 -10.85 -86.32 -10.86
C LEU A 327 -11.73 -86.93 -11.96
N ASP A 328 -11.96 -86.23 -13.07
CA ASP A 328 -12.76 -86.70 -14.20
C ASP A 328 -12.21 -88.02 -14.75
N ASN A 329 -10.91 -88.10 -15.02
CA ASN A 329 -10.25 -89.34 -15.45
C ASN A 329 -10.47 -90.51 -14.46
N ARG A 330 -10.41 -90.26 -13.15
CA ARG A 330 -10.66 -91.27 -12.10
C ARG A 330 -12.12 -91.68 -12.01
N ILE A 331 -13.05 -90.78 -12.37
CA ILE A 331 -14.49 -91.05 -12.42
C ILE A 331 -14.82 -91.90 -13.65
N ASP A 332 -14.21 -91.62 -14.81
CA ASP A 332 -14.36 -92.44 -16.03
C ASP A 332 -13.81 -93.87 -15.87
N GLU A 333 -12.69 -94.01 -15.15
CA GLU A 333 -12.17 -95.32 -14.74
C GLU A 333 -13.14 -96.06 -13.82
N LEU A 334 -13.74 -95.35 -12.85
CA LEU A 334 -14.71 -95.91 -11.91
C LEU A 334 -16.01 -96.32 -12.62
N ASP A 335 -16.57 -95.50 -13.50
CA ASP A 335 -17.74 -95.84 -14.31
C ASP A 335 -17.43 -97.06 -15.21
N THR A 336 -16.28 -97.06 -15.88
CA THR A 336 -15.81 -98.22 -16.66
C THR A 336 -15.73 -99.48 -15.79
N ARG A 337 -15.26 -99.38 -14.54
CA ARG A 337 -15.17 -100.50 -13.60
C ARG A 337 -16.54 -100.97 -13.12
N VAL A 338 -17.44 -100.06 -12.76
CA VAL A 338 -18.83 -100.37 -12.39
C VAL A 338 -19.57 -101.04 -13.54
N ASN A 339 -19.35 -100.59 -14.78
CA ASN A 339 -19.96 -101.17 -15.96
C ASN A 339 -19.45 -102.60 -16.23
N LYS A 340 -18.14 -102.86 -16.03
CA LYS A 340 -17.58 -104.23 -16.04
C LYS A 340 -18.22 -105.11 -14.95
N VAL A 341 -18.35 -104.60 -13.72
CA VAL A 341 -19.00 -105.33 -12.60
C VAL A 341 -20.44 -105.68 -12.92
N GLY A 342 -21.23 -104.75 -13.46
CA GLY A 342 -22.61 -105.01 -13.90
C GLY A 342 -22.69 -106.10 -14.97
N ALA A 343 -21.77 -106.08 -15.95
CA ALA A 343 -21.73 -107.08 -17.01
C ALA A 343 -21.31 -108.48 -16.51
N MET A 344 -20.34 -108.55 -15.59
CA MET A 344 -19.93 -109.78 -14.90
C MET A 344 -21.04 -110.33 -14.00
N ALA A 345 -21.76 -109.47 -13.28
CA ALA A 345 -22.91 -109.87 -12.46
C ALA A 345 -24.05 -110.46 -13.31
N ALA A 346 -24.36 -109.83 -14.44
CA ALA A 346 -25.31 -110.37 -15.42
C ALA A 346 -24.82 -111.71 -16.01
N ALA A 347 -23.51 -111.88 -16.21
CA ALA A 347 -22.92 -113.13 -16.70
C ALA A 347 -23.02 -114.26 -15.67
N ILE A 348 -22.77 -113.97 -14.39
CA ILE A 348 -22.97 -114.95 -13.30
C ILE A 348 -24.46 -115.30 -13.16
N ALA A 349 -25.36 -114.31 -13.27
CA ALA A 349 -26.80 -114.54 -13.18
C ALA A 349 -27.38 -115.34 -14.37
N SER A 350 -26.68 -115.40 -15.51
CA SER A 350 -27.08 -116.24 -16.65
C SER A 350 -26.56 -117.68 -16.57
N LEU A 351 -25.70 -118.01 -15.59
CA LEU A 351 -25.27 -119.38 -15.31
C LEU A 351 -26.46 -120.23 -14.85
N LYS A 352 -26.69 -121.33 -15.55
CA LYS A 352 -27.73 -122.31 -15.22
C LYS A 352 -27.14 -123.71 -15.15
N SER A 353 -27.56 -124.45 -14.13
CA SER A 353 -27.40 -125.89 -14.08
C SER A 353 -28.58 -126.57 -14.79
N ILE A 354 -28.32 -127.72 -15.43
CA ILE A 354 -29.35 -128.54 -16.09
C ILE A 354 -30.06 -129.49 -15.12
N GLY A 355 -29.46 -129.77 -13.96
CA GLY A 355 -30.07 -130.48 -12.86
C GLY A 355 -29.58 -131.91 -12.70
N TYR A 356 -29.63 -132.40 -11.46
CA TYR A 356 -29.09 -133.69 -11.02
C TYR A 356 -29.25 -134.86 -12.01
N SER A 357 -28.12 -135.36 -12.49
CA SER A 357 -27.96 -136.66 -13.15
C SER A 357 -27.08 -137.59 -12.28
N PRO A 358 -27.52 -138.83 -11.96
CA PRO A 358 -26.71 -139.76 -11.17
C PRO A 358 -25.38 -140.16 -11.81
N GLU A 359 -25.33 -140.18 -13.15
CA GLU A 359 -24.19 -140.62 -13.95
C GLU A 359 -23.21 -139.46 -14.25
N ALA A 360 -23.67 -138.21 -14.08
CA ALA A 360 -22.89 -137.00 -14.31
C ALA A 360 -23.22 -135.93 -13.23
N PRO A 361 -22.72 -136.08 -11.99
CA PRO A 361 -23.06 -135.21 -10.86
C PRO A 361 -22.34 -133.85 -10.88
N THR A 362 -21.44 -133.60 -11.83
CA THR A 362 -20.70 -132.34 -11.97
C THR A 362 -21.01 -131.71 -13.32
N GLU A 363 -21.36 -130.42 -13.31
CA GLU A 363 -21.69 -129.64 -14.49
C GLU A 363 -20.83 -128.37 -14.55
N PHE A 364 -20.50 -127.95 -15.76
CA PHE A 364 -19.96 -126.62 -16.02
C PHE A 364 -20.95 -125.82 -16.85
N SER A 365 -21.13 -124.56 -16.51
CA SER A 365 -22.01 -123.62 -17.22
C SER A 365 -21.19 -122.41 -17.67
N VAL A 366 -21.53 -121.83 -18.81
CA VAL A 366 -20.87 -120.64 -19.34
C VAL A 366 -21.91 -119.57 -19.55
N GLY A 367 -21.72 -118.44 -18.87
CA GLY A 367 -22.61 -117.28 -18.92
C GLY A 367 -21.95 -116.13 -19.64
N VAL A 368 -22.73 -115.38 -20.42
CA VAL A 368 -22.31 -114.09 -20.96
C VAL A 368 -23.33 -113.05 -20.47
N GLY A 369 -22.83 -111.90 -20.07
CA GLY A 369 -23.62 -110.78 -19.58
C GLY A 369 -23.13 -109.48 -20.20
N GLN A 370 -24.05 -108.55 -20.45
CA GLN A 370 -23.74 -107.24 -21.01
C GLN A 370 -24.38 -106.16 -20.14
N TYR A 371 -23.64 -105.09 -19.88
CA TYR A 371 -24.14 -103.92 -19.16
C TYR A 371 -23.41 -102.69 -19.67
N LYS A 372 -24.16 -101.66 -20.09
CA LYS A 372 -23.65 -100.35 -20.55
C LYS A 372 -22.45 -100.46 -21.52
N GLY A 373 -22.53 -101.40 -22.47
CA GLY A 373 -21.49 -101.59 -23.50
C GLY A 373 -20.23 -102.36 -23.05
N LYS A 374 -20.16 -102.85 -21.81
CA LYS A 374 -19.15 -103.82 -21.38
C LYS A 374 -19.75 -105.23 -21.40
N THR A 375 -18.88 -106.22 -21.66
CA THR A 375 -19.25 -107.64 -21.69
C THR A 375 -18.49 -108.39 -20.60
N GLY A 376 -19.20 -109.14 -19.77
CA GLY A 376 -18.65 -110.09 -18.81
C GLY A 376 -18.84 -111.51 -19.31
N ILE A 377 -17.84 -112.36 -19.06
CA ILE A 377 -17.92 -113.80 -19.28
C ILE A 377 -17.83 -114.47 -17.92
N ALA A 378 -18.69 -115.44 -17.65
CA ALA A 378 -18.72 -116.19 -16.40
C ALA A 378 -18.61 -117.70 -16.65
N LEU A 379 -17.94 -118.37 -15.73
CA LEU A 379 -17.87 -119.83 -15.63
C LEU A 379 -18.53 -120.24 -14.32
N GLY A 380 -19.49 -121.14 -14.42
CA GLY A 380 -20.21 -121.77 -13.31
C GLY A 380 -19.80 -123.23 -13.17
N PHE A 381 -19.62 -123.66 -11.94
CA PHE A 381 -19.27 -125.03 -11.56
C PHE A 381 -20.36 -125.49 -10.61
N PHE A 382 -21.12 -126.50 -10.98
CA PHE A 382 -22.21 -127.04 -10.17
C PHE A 382 -21.90 -128.50 -9.86
N HIS A 383 -22.05 -128.89 -8.60
CA HIS A 383 -21.83 -130.27 -8.18
C HIS A 383 -22.98 -130.74 -7.28
N TYR A 384 -23.50 -131.92 -7.57
CA TYR A 384 -24.61 -132.56 -6.87
C TYR A 384 -24.15 -133.84 -6.15
N PRO A 385 -23.76 -133.76 -4.87
CA PRO A 385 -23.48 -134.96 -4.08
C PRO A 385 -24.68 -135.92 -3.96
N ASN A 386 -25.91 -135.41 -4.11
CA ASN A 386 -27.14 -136.18 -4.20
C ASN A 386 -28.28 -135.34 -4.84
N LYS A 387 -29.43 -135.98 -5.10
CA LYS A 387 -30.59 -135.35 -5.76
C LYS A 387 -31.20 -134.13 -5.05
N ASP A 388 -30.92 -133.96 -3.76
CA ASP A 388 -31.52 -132.93 -2.89
C ASP A 388 -30.52 -131.84 -2.48
N PHE A 389 -29.25 -131.93 -2.87
CA PHE A 389 -28.20 -130.98 -2.50
C PHE A 389 -27.30 -130.61 -3.67
N MET A 390 -27.04 -129.31 -3.83
CA MET A 390 -26.17 -128.73 -4.85
C MET A 390 -25.19 -127.74 -4.24
N LEU A 391 -23.91 -127.87 -4.59
CA LEU A 391 -22.91 -126.81 -4.44
C LEU A 391 -22.77 -126.06 -5.77
N ASN A 392 -22.62 -124.75 -5.71
CA ASN A 392 -22.28 -123.93 -6.87
C ASN A 392 -21.09 -123.01 -6.58
N PHE A 393 -20.22 -122.87 -7.57
CA PHE A 393 -19.16 -121.88 -7.62
C PHE A 393 -19.27 -121.11 -8.94
N SER A 394 -18.96 -119.83 -8.90
CA SER A 394 -19.07 -118.93 -10.05
C SER A 394 -17.88 -117.98 -10.07
N MET A 395 -17.35 -117.72 -11.26
CA MET A 395 -16.21 -116.84 -11.47
C MET A 395 -16.42 -116.12 -12.79
N SER A 396 -16.16 -114.82 -12.83
CA SER A 396 -16.39 -113.98 -14.01
C SER A 396 -15.25 -112.99 -14.22
N SER A 397 -15.02 -112.64 -15.48
CA SER A 397 -14.02 -111.68 -15.92
C SER A 397 -14.59 -110.74 -16.98
N SER A 398 -14.16 -109.48 -16.95
CA SER A 398 -14.45 -108.48 -17.97
C SER A 398 -13.27 -107.52 -18.09
N SER A 399 -12.53 -107.61 -19.21
CA SER A 399 -11.43 -106.71 -19.58
C SER A 399 -10.50 -106.33 -18.40
N GLY A 400 -9.94 -107.35 -17.73
CA GLY A 400 -8.98 -107.20 -16.64
C GLY A 400 -9.57 -107.15 -15.22
N GLU A 401 -10.88 -106.85 -15.06
CA GLU A 401 -11.56 -107.04 -13.78
C GLU A 401 -12.02 -108.49 -13.62
N MET A 402 -12.11 -108.94 -12.37
CA MET A 402 -12.56 -110.28 -12.01
C MET A 402 -13.44 -110.25 -10.77
N MET A 403 -14.40 -111.16 -10.69
CA MET A 403 -15.24 -111.38 -9.51
C MET A 403 -15.67 -112.85 -9.42
N GLY A 404 -16.14 -113.29 -8.26
CA GLY A 404 -16.62 -114.65 -8.07
C GLY A 404 -17.49 -114.78 -6.83
N GLY A 405 -18.15 -115.93 -6.72
CA GLY A 405 -19.06 -116.26 -5.62
C GLY A 405 -19.24 -117.76 -5.49
N ILE A 406 -19.58 -118.20 -4.27
CA ILE A 406 -19.85 -119.60 -3.94
C ILE A 406 -21.19 -119.68 -3.22
N GLY A 407 -21.94 -120.75 -3.46
CA GLY A 407 -23.26 -120.97 -2.89
C GLY A 407 -23.61 -122.44 -2.73
N ALA A 408 -24.69 -122.68 -2.01
CA ALA A 408 -25.21 -124.01 -1.72
C ALA A 408 -26.75 -123.99 -1.75
N THR A 409 -27.38 -125.07 -2.19
CA THR A 409 -28.83 -125.17 -2.37
C THR A 409 -29.34 -126.53 -1.95
N TRP A 410 -30.39 -126.54 -1.13
CA TRP A 410 -31.07 -127.76 -0.66
C TRP A 410 -32.51 -127.81 -1.16
N ARG A 411 -33.01 -129.01 -1.50
CA ARG A 411 -34.41 -129.27 -1.85
C ARG A 411 -35.13 -129.93 -0.68
N PHE A 412 -36.40 -129.59 -0.51
CA PHE A 412 -37.27 -130.14 0.54
C PHE A 412 -38.62 -130.58 -0.05
N GLY A 413 -39.02 -131.83 0.15
CA GLY A 413 -40.30 -132.38 -0.33
C GLY A 413 -40.27 -133.89 -0.56
N LYS A 414 -41.45 -134.51 -0.75
CA LYS A 414 -41.61 -135.92 -1.18
C LYS A 414 -42.20 -135.96 -2.59
N ALA A 415 -41.67 -136.83 -3.45
CA ALA A 415 -42.27 -137.11 -4.74
C ALA A 415 -43.67 -137.74 -4.57
N LYS A 416 -44.66 -137.22 -5.29
CA LYS A 416 -45.87 -137.96 -5.62
C LYS A 416 -45.59 -138.72 -6.92
N GLY A 417 -45.83 -140.04 -6.91
CA GLY A 417 -45.57 -140.92 -8.05
C GLY A 417 -46.60 -140.82 -9.15
#